data_AF-A0A8S2S613-F1
#
_entry.id   AF-A0A8S2S613-F1
#
_cell.length_a   1.000
_cell.length_b   1.000
_cell.length_c   1.000
_cell.angle_alpha   90.00
_cell.angle_beta   90.00
_cell.angle_gamma   90.00
#
_symmetry.space_group_name_H-M   'P 1'
#
loop_
_entity.id
_entity.type
_entity.pdbx_description
1 polymer ?
#
loop_
_entity_poly.entity_id
_entity_poly.type
_entity_poly.pdbx_seq_one_letter_code
_entity_poly.pdbx_strand_id
1 'polypeptide(L)'
;DDSCGGGWVCEHRWRQIYSFVQFRNVAWGYPVENWWDNGNNQIAFSRGNKAFVAINNDDYSMEQWLQTGLPAGEYCDIISGNLQNGNCTGRQITVYEDGKAMISIANSEQDPILGLHVEAKLS
;
A
#
# COMPACT_ATOMS: atom_id res chain seq x y z
N ASP A 1 -14.74 -18.61 -5.07
CA ASP A 1 -13.97 -18.67 -3.82
C ASP A 1 -12.50 -18.67 -4.20
N ASP A 2 -11.71 -17.67 -3.78
CA ASP A 2 -10.26 -17.57 -4.04
C ASP A 2 -9.44 -18.66 -3.31
N SER A 3 -10.05 -19.82 -3.07
CA SER A 3 -9.45 -20.99 -2.46
C SER A 3 -9.29 -22.08 -3.51
N CYS A 4 -8.05 -22.47 -3.79
CA CYS A 4 -7.80 -23.68 -4.54
C CYS A 4 -8.38 -24.90 -3.79
N GLY A 5 -9.17 -25.70 -4.47
CA GLY A 5 -9.64 -26.99 -3.97
C GLY A 5 -8.55 -28.06 -4.06
N GLY A 6 -8.73 -29.16 -3.33
CA GLY A 6 -7.90 -30.37 -3.47
C GLY A 6 -6.62 -30.40 -2.64
N GLY A 7 -6.52 -29.63 -1.55
CA GLY A 7 -5.36 -29.65 -0.63
C GLY A 7 -4.24 -28.68 -0.97
N TRP A 8 -4.46 -27.76 -1.92
CA TRP A 8 -3.49 -26.74 -2.32
C TRP A 8 -3.71 -25.43 -1.55
N VAL A 9 -2.62 -24.81 -1.07
CA VAL A 9 -2.65 -23.57 -0.27
C VAL A 9 -2.85 -22.32 -1.14
N CYS A 10 -2.23 -22.27 -2.31
CA CYS A 10 -2.38 -21.20 -3.31
C CYS A 10 -2.13 -19.78 -2.78
N GLU A 11 -0.99 -19.60 -2.09
CA GLU A 11 -0.50 -18.31 -1.58
C GLU A 11 -0.45 -17.24 -2.69
N HIS A 12 -0.11 -17.62 -3.93
CA HIS A 12 -0.11 -16.72 -5.09
C HIS A 12 -1.47 -16.09 -5.44
N ARG A 13 -2.57 -16.58 -4.86
CA ARG A 13 -3.93 -16.01 -5.01
C ARG A 13 -4.38 -15.20 -3.81
N TRP A 14 -3.62 -15.23 -2.71
CA TRP A 14 -3.90 -14.35 -1.58
C TRP A 14 -3.73 -12.91 -2.04
N ARG A 15 -4.72 -12.07 -1.74
CA ARG A 15 -4.78 -10.68 -2.21
C ARG A 15 -3.50 -9.93 -1.91
N GLN A 16 -3.02 -10.05 -0.68
CA GLN A 16 -1.80 -9.44 -0.21
C GLN A 16 -0.62 -9.78 -1.14
N ILE A 17 -0.51 -11.04 -1.58
CA ILE A 17 0.59 -11.52 -2.40
C ILE A 17 0.45 -11.04 -3.85
N TYR A 18 -0.71 -11.25 -4.50
CA TYR A 18 -0.85 -10.83 -5.89
C TYR A 18 -0.83 -9.29 -6.04
N SER A 19 -1.37 -8.55 -5.06
CA SER A 19 -1.31 -7.09 -5.06
C SER A 19 0.14 -6.60 -5.03
N PHE A 20 1.01 -7.24 -4.24
CA PHE A 20 2.44 -6.91 -4.23
C PHE A 20 3.19 -7.35 -5.48
N VAL A 21 2.71 -8.35 -6.23
CA VAL A 21 3.25 -8.65 -7.57
C VAL A 21 2.97 -7.48 -8.52
N GLN A 22 1.75 -6.95 -8.54
CA GLN A 22 1.43 -5.77 -9.36
C GLN A 22 2.21 -4.54 -8.91
N PHE A 23 2.28 -4.30 -7.59
CA PHE A 23 3.12 -3.24 -7.02
C PHE A 23 4.56 -3.31 -7.54
N ARG A 24 5.16 -4.51 -7.55
CA ARG A 24 6.54 -4.72 -8.01
C ARG A 24 6.73 -4.44 -9.50
N ASN A 25 5.72 -4.73 -10.32
CA ASN A 25 5.70 -4.42 -11.75
C ASN A 25 5.66 -2.90 -11.97
N VAL A 26 4.76 -2.19 -11.29
CA VAL A 26 4.64 -0.72 -11.38
C VAL A 26 5.90 -0.01 -10.87
N ALA A 27 6.50 -0.53 -9.80
CA ALA A 27 7.72 0.00 -9.20
C ALA A 27 9.01 -0.38 -9.94
N TRP A 28 8.95 -1.17 -11.02
CA TRP A 28 10.14 -1.71 -11.67
C TRP A 28 11.01 -0.59 -12.27
N GLY A 29 12.32 -0.64 -11.98
CA GLY A 29 13.31 0.33 -12.46
C GLY A 29 13.44 1.61 -11.63
N TYR A 30 12.54 1.89 -10.68
CA TYR A 30 12.61 3.10 -9.84
C TYR A 30 13.40 2.85 -8.55
N PRO A 31 14.22 3.81 -8.07
CA PRO A 31 14.98 3.66 -6.83
C PRO A 31 14.07 3.58 -5.60
N VAL A 32 14.60 3.12 -4.46
CA VAL A 32 13.96 3.33 -3.16
C VAL A 32 14.22 4.77 -2.74
N GLU A 33 13.16 5.49 -2.38
CA GLU A 33 13.20 6.89 -1.96
C GLU A 33 12.26 7.10 -0.76
N ASN A 34 12.28 8.30 -0.17
CA ASN A 34 11.38 8.72 0.92
C ASN A 34 11.29 7.69 2.07
N TRP A 35 12.43 7.11 2.43
CA TRP A 35 12.51 6.21 3.57
C TRP A 35 12.12 6.95 4.85
N TRP A 36 11.29 6.30 5.64
CA TRP A 36 10.90 6.73 6.97
C TRP A 36 10.82 5.51 7.88
N ASP A 37 11.24 5.69 9.13
CA ASP A 37 11.02 4.75 10.21
C ASP A 37 10.82 5.52 11.52
N ASN A 38 10.21 4.85 12.50
CA ASN A 38 10.02 5.41 13.83
C ASN A 38 11.14 5.03 14.83
N GLY A 39 12.25 4.45 14.36
CA GLY A 39 13.29 3.86 15.20
C GLY A 39 12.93 2.50 15.82
N ASN A 40 11.78 1.92 15.46
CA ASN A 40 11.31 0.61 15.91
C ASN A 40 10.73 -0.20 14.73
N ASN A 41 9.45 -0.60 14.75
CA ASN A 41 8.88 -1.51 13.75
C ASN A 41 7.81 -0.87 12.85
N GLN A 42 7.76 0.46 12.76
CA GLN A 42 7.02 1.16 11.70
C GLN A 42 7.99 1.67 10.66
N ILE A 43 7.75 1.32 9.39
CA ILE A 43 8.56 1.78 8.26
C ILE A 43 7.67 2.20 7.10
N ALA A 44 8.20 3.07 6.25
CA ALA A 44 7.61 3.42 4.98
C ALA A 44 8.68 3.81 3.96
N PHE A 45 8.40 3.58 2.68
CA PHE A 45 9.27 4.05 1.59
C PHE A 45 8.50 4.11 0.26
N SER A 46 9.04 4.88 -0.68
CA SER A 46 8.55 4.95 -2.04
C SER A 46 9.50 4.28 -3.05
N ARG A 47 8.97 4.05 -4.24
CA ARG A 47 9.71 3.62 -5.43
C ARG A 47 9.61 4.71 -6.48
N GLY A 48 10.51 5.68 -6.38
CA GLY A 48 10.41 6.96 -7.07
C GLY A 48 9.02 7.58 -6.86
N ASN A 49 8.40 8.00 -7.96
CA ASN A 49 7.03 8.52 -8.00
C ASN A 49 5.97 7.50 -8.46
N LYS A 50 6.26 6.20 -8.36
CA LYS A 50 5.40 5.14 -8.91
C LYS A 50 4.64 4.35 -7.87
N ALA A 51 5.24 4.11 -6.71
CA ALA A 51 4.63 3.28 -5.68
C ALA A 51 5.12 3.69 -4.29
N PHE A 52 4.29 3.47 -3.27
CA PHE A 52 4.57 3.78 -1.86
C PHE A 52 4.02 2.66 -0.98
N VAL A 53 4.77 2.26 0.04
CA VAL A 53 4.35 1.26 1.02
C VAL A 53 4.65 1.74 2.43
N ALA A 54 3.74 1.46 3.36
CA ALA A 54 3.92 1.64 4.79
C ALA A 54 3.54 0.35 5.51
N ILE A 55 4.32 -0.01 6.54
CA ILE A 55 4.19 -1.25 7.30
C ILE A 55 4.22 -0.88 8.78
N ASN A 56 3.23 -1.36 9.54
CA ASN A 56 3.20 -1.24 10.99
C ASN A 56 3.32 -2.62 11.63
N ASN A 57 4.47 -2.89 12.25
CA ASN A 57 4.70 -4.11 13.03
C ASN A 57 4.97 -3.78 14.51
N ASP A 58 4.57 -2.58 14.96
CA ASP A 58 4.53 -2.23 16.38
C ASP A 58 3.18 -2.66 17.02
N ASP A 59 3.12 -2.62 18.34
CA ASP A 59 1.93 -2.96 19.12
C ASP A 59 0.96 -1.77 19.31
N TYR A 60 1.18 -0.68 18.58
CA TYR A 60 0.33 0.52 18.56
C TYR A 60 0.10 1.04 17.13
N SER A 61 -0.95 1.86 16.97
CA SER A 61 -1.31 2.45 15.67
C SER A 61 -0.24 3.38 15.12
N MET A 62 -0.02 3.29 13.82
CA MET A 62 0.73 4.29 13.05
C MET A 62 -0.23 5.40 12.62
N GLU A 63 0.07 6.65 12.92
CA GLU A 63 -0.65 7.84 12.45
C GLU A 63 0.37 8.93 12.08
N GLN A 64 0.75 9.00 10.80
CA GLN A 64 1.88 9.84 10.37
C GLN A 64 1.63 10.51 9.02
N TRP A 65 2.05 11.77 8.92
CA TRP A 65 2.14 12.48 7.65
C TRP A 65 3.45 12.13 6.95
N LEU A 66 3.39 11.35 5.88
CA LEU A 66 4.56 10.85 5.19
C LEU A 66 4.66 11.38 3.77
N GLN A 67 5.90 11.62 3.31
CA GLN A 67 6.20 11.92 1.93
C GLN A 67 6.09 10.63 1.11
N THR A 68 5.14 10.59 0.18
CA THR A 68 4.90 9.38 -0.64
C THR A 68 5.70 9.39 -1.94
N GLY A 69 6.12 10.56 -2.41
CA GLY A 69 6.69 10.76 -3.74
C GLY A 69 5.67 10.61 -4.88
N LEU A 70 4.43 10.23 -4.59
CA LEU A 70 3.38 10.06 -5.58
C LEU A 70 2.81 11.41 -6.02
N PRO A 71 2.31 11.52 -7.27
CA PRO A 71 1.52 12.67 -7.69
C PRO A 71 0.27 12.84 -6.82
N ALA A 72 -0.17 14.09 -6.62
CA ALA A 72 -1.41 14.39 -5.92
C ALA A 72 -2.61 13.67 -6.53
N GLY A 73 -3.56 13.29 -5.69
CA GLY A 73 -4.78 12.61 -6.08
C GLY A 73 -5.26 11.57 -5.07
N GLU A 74 -6.31 10.85 -5.43
CA GLU A 74 -6.89 9.80 -4.61
C GLU A 74 -6.45 8.41 -5.08
N TYR A 75 -6.03 7.55 -4.14
CA TYR A 75 -5.49 6.23 -4.43
C TYR A 75 -6.22 5.16 -3.64
N CYS A 76 -6.43 4.00 -4.25
CA CYS A 76 -6.88 2.80 -3.54
C CYS A 76 -5.70 2.12 -2.85
N ASP A 77 -5.90 1.75 -1.58
CA ASP A 77 -5.00 0.83 -0.90
C ASP A 77 -5.17 -0.60 -1.44
N ILE A 78 -4.13 -1.11 -2.08
CA ILE A 78 -4.12 -2.42 -2.74
C ILE A 78 -4.05 -3.59 -1.74
N ILE A 79 -3.80 -3.30 -0.46
CA ILE A 79 -3.74 -4.31 0.60
C ILE A 79 -5.11 -4.52 1.20
N SER A 80 -5.81 -3.46 1.59
CA SER A 80 -7.17 -3.56 2.12
C SER A 80 -8.25 -3.72 1.04
N GLY A 81 -7.94 -3.47 -0.24
CA GLY A 81 -8.90 -3.55 -1.34
C GLY A 81 -8.27 -3.55 -2.73
N ASN A 82 -9.07 -3.19 -3.73
CA ASN A 82 -8.68 -3.05 -5.14
C ASN A 82 -9.40 -1.84 -5.76
N LEU A 83 -8.86 -1.34 -6.87
CA LEU A 83 -9.60 -0.46 -7.77
C LEU A 83 -10.51 -1.30 -8.67
N GLN A 84 -11.83 -1.16 -8.52
CA GLN A 84 -12.83 -1.87 -9.33
C GLN A 84 -13.91 -0.90 -9.80
N ASN A 85 -14.17 -0.87 -11.10
CA ASN A 85 -15.19 0.00 -11.71
C ASN A 85 -15.07 1.48 -11.27
N GLY A 86 -13.84 1.99 -11.20
CA GLY A 86 -13.57 3.38 -10.80
C GLY A 86 -13.80 3.69 -9.31
N ASN A 87 -13.87 2.66 -8.44
CA ASN A 87 -14.02 2.84 -7.00
C ASN A 87 -13.07 1.92 -6.23
N CYS A 88 -12.63 2.36 -5.06
CA CYS A 88 -11.83 1.52 -4.17
C CYS A 88 -12.74 0.63 -3.32
N THR A 89 -12.45 -0.67 -3.29
CA THR A 89 -13.16 -1.62 -2.41
C THR A 89 -12.61 -1.64 -0.99
N GLY A 90 -11.49 -0.96 -0.74
CA GLY A 90 -10.82 -0.85 0.56
C GLY A 90 -10.62 0.62 0.94
N ARG A 91 -9.54 0.90 1.67
CA ARG A 91 -9.21 2.28 2.06
C ARG A 91 -8.88 3.14 0.84
N GLN A 92 -9.19 4.42 0.97
CA GLN A 92 -8.82 5.46 0.04
C GLN A 92 -7.84 6.40 0.72
N ILE A 93 -6.77 6.75 0.03
CA ILE A 93 -5.72 7.64 0.53
C ILE A 93 -5.59 8.83 -0.39
N THR A 94 -5.73 10.02 0.19
CA THR A 94 -5.48 11.28 -0.50
C THR A 94 -4.00 11.64 -0.39
N VAL A 95 -3.34 11.77 -1.54
CA VAL A 95 -2.02 12.38 -1.67
C VAL A 95 -2.22 13.84 -2.03
N TYR A 96 -1.67 14.75 -1.23
CA TYR A 96 -1.80 16.19 -1.43
C TYR A 96 -0.76 16.71 -2.44
N GLU A 97 -0.88 17.98 -2.84
CA GLU A 97 -0.01 18.66 -3.82
C GLU A 97 1.48 18.63 -3.44
N ASP A 98 1.81 18.53 -2.16
CA ASP A 98 3.18 18.41 -1.67
C ASP A 98 3.71 16.96 -1.64
N GLY A 99 2.93 16.00 -2.18
CA GLY A 99 3.24 14.58 -2.21
C GLY A 99 3.02 13.85 -0.88
N LYS A 100 2.54 14.55 0.16
CA LYS A 100 2.27 13.91 1.45
C LYS A 100 0.91 13.26 1.52
N ALA A 101 0.80 12.26 2.37
CA ALA A 101 -0.48 11.66 2.76
C ALA A 101 -0.49 11.39 4.28
N MET A 102 -1.69 11.43 4.88
CA MET A 102 -1.90 10.92 6.22
C MET A 102 -2.00 9.40 6.15
N ILE A 103 -1.05 8.71 6.76
CA ILE A 103 -1.00 7.25 6.83
C ILE A 103 -1.48 6.83 8.22
N SER A 104 -2.61 6.11 8.24
CA SER A 104 -3.18 5.52 9.45
C SER A 104 -3.27 4.01 9.27
N ILE A 105 -2.55 3.25 10.11
CA ILE A 105 -2.53 1.78 10.10
C ILE A 105 -2.63 1.31 11.54
N ALA A 106 -3.79 0.77 11.93
CA ALA A 106 -3.94 0.21 13.27
C ALA A 106 -3.21 -1.14 13.39
N ASN A 107 -2.57 -1.40 14.53
CA ASN A 107 -1.88 -2.66 14.77
C ASN A 107 -2.85 -3.87 14.86
N SER A 108 -4.15 -3.60 15.03
CA SER A 108 -5.21 -4.62 15.03
C SER A 108 -5.78 -4.93 13.65
N GLU A 109 -5.26 -4.33 12.58
CA GLU A 109 -5.69 -4.64 11.21
C GLU A 109 -5.30 -6.07 10.83
N GLN A 110 -6.12 -6.71 9.99
CA GLN A 110 -5.82 -8.04 9.45
C GLN A 110 -4.47 -8.06 8.73
N ASP A 111 -4.20 -7.01 7.96
CA ASP A 111 -2.95 -6.78 7.25
C ASP A 111 -2.49 -5.35 7.62
N PRO A 112 -1.59 -5.17 8.61
CA PRO A 112 -1.14 -3.85 9.06
C PRO A 112 -0.10 -3.26 8.09
N ILE A 113 -0.50 -3.18 6.82
CA ILE A 113 0.28 -2.70 5.68
C ILE A 113 -0.65 -1.85 4.82
N LEU A 114 -0.09 -0.81 4.22
CA LEU A 114 -0.74 0.03 3.23
C LEU A 114 0.14 0.09 1.98
N GLY A 115 -0.47 -0.10 0.81
CA GLY A 115 0.23 -0.08 -0.47
C GLY A 115 -0.49 0.79 -1.49
N LEU A 116 0.23 1.75 -2.08
CA LEU A 116 -0.26 2.64 -3.12
C LEU A 116 0.62 2.53 -4.37
N HIS A 117 0.02 2.66 -5.55
CA HIS A 117 0.76 2.84 -6.80
C HIS A 117 -0.05 3.61 -7.84
N VAL A 118 0.61 4.17 -8.84
CA VAL A 118 -0.01 5.06 -9.86
C VAL A 118 -1.15 4.42 -10.66
N GLU A 119 -1.17 3.10 -10.84
CA GLU A 119 -2.28 2.40 -11.53
C GLU A 119 -3.50 2.17 -10.64
N ALA A 120 -3.42 2.46 -9.34
CA ALA A 120 -4.54 2.41 -8.39
C ALA A 120 -5.07 3.83 -8.07
N LYS A 121 -4.68 4.82 -8.87
CA LYS A 121 -5.10 6.21 -8.75
C LYS A 121 -6.49 6.41 -9.38
N LEU A 122 -7.39 7.07 -8.66
CA LEU A 122 -8.76 7.41 -9.08
C LEU A 122 -8.83 8.71 -9.89
N SER A 123 -8.23 9.79 -9.36
CA SER A 123 -8.20 11.14 -9.94
C SER A 123 -6.94 11.87 -9.54
#